data_AF-A0A517TI14-F1
#
_entry.id   AF-A0A517TI14-F1
#
_cell.length_a   1.000
_cell.length_b   1.000
_cell.length_c   1.000
_cell.angle_alpha   90.00
_cell.angle_beta   90.00
_cell.angle_gamma   90.00
#
_symmetry.space_group_name_H-M   'P 1'
#
loop_
_entity.id
_entity.type
_entity.pdbx_description
1 polymer ?
#
loop_
_entity_poly.entity_id
_entity_poly.type
_entity_poly.pdbx_seq_one_letter_code
_entity_poly.pdbx_strand_id
1 'polypeptide(L)'
;MGDFSGDGLVNTTDIDLLAANVGPVNGSNDQFDLNDDGVIDFRSSLASPGDYDSDVLIQDLLNSNYGDADLNGAVGDSDLTAFSQNWGMSAGWAEADWDGTGVVGDGDLTMLLTNWGWTAAVSVPEPNSAWLALSLAGFTLVRRRSYSATFLSAA
;
A
#
# COMPACT_ATOMS: atom_id res chain seq x y z
N MET A 1 12.80 -5.19 -2.20
CA MET A 1 11.75 -5.64 -3.14
C MET A 1 11.08 -4.38 -3.62
N GLY A 2 10.85 -4.23 -4.93
CA GLY A 2 10.25 -3.02 -5.53
C GLY A 2 11.21 -1.90 -5.97
N ASP A 3 12.45 -1.83 -5.49
CA ASP A 3 13.47 -0.90 -6.03
C ASP A 3 14.16 -1.58 -7.22
N PHE A 4 13.61 -1.37 -8.41
CA PHE A 4 14.08 -1.96 -9.66
C PHE A 4 15.12 -1.08 -10.33
N SER A 5 15.12 0.22 -10.03
CA SER A 5 16.10 1.18 -10.54
C SER A 5 17.46 1.10 -9.83
N GLY A 6 17.49 0.59 -8.60
CA GLY A 6 18.68 0.47 -7.75
C GLY A 6 19.11 1.79 -7.11
N ASP A 7 18.21 2.77 -7.04
CA ASP A 7 18.49 4.11 -6.51
C ASP A 7 18.25 4.23 -4.99
N GLY A 8 17.74 3.16 -4.36
CA GLY A 8 17.46 3.08 -2.94
C GLY A 8 16.08 3.62 -2.54
N LEU A 9 15.26 4.03 -3.51
CA LEU A 9 13.87 4.43 -3.33
C LEU A 9 12.96 3.45 -4.08
N VAL A 10 11.73 3.30 -3.60
CA VAL A 10 10.64 2.70 -4.37
C VAL A 10 9.73 3.85 -4.73
N ASN A 11 9.64 4.19 -6.02
CA ASN A 11 8.90 5.35 -6.51
C ASN A 11 8.33 5.13 -7.92
N THR A 12 7.83 6.18 -8.56
CA THR A 12 7.21 6.13 -9.89
C THR A 12 8.13 5.51 -10.95
N THR A 13 9.44 5.71 -10.84
CA THR A 13 10.44 5.10 -11.74
C THR A 13 10.37 3.58 -11.71
N ASP A 14 10.15 2.99 -10.54
CA ASP A 14 10.06 1.53 -10.41
C ASP A 14 8.74 1.00 -10.96
N ILE A 15 7.66 1.79 -10.88
CA ILE A 15 6.40 1.45 -11.52
C ILE A 15 6.56 1.41 -13.05
N ASP A 16 7.23 2.41 -13.62
CA ASP A 16 7.52 2.46 -15.06
C ASP A 16 8.41 1.29 -15.49
N LEU A 17 9.39 0.91 -14.66
CA LEU A 17 10.25 -0.25 -14.91
C LEU A 17 9.45 -1.56 -14.86
N LEU A 18 8.49 -1.69 -13.96
CA LEU A 18 7.60 -2.86 -13.91
C LEU A 18 6.75 -2.95 -15.17
N ALA A 19 6.07 -1.86 -15.56
CA ALA A 19 5.26 -1.80 -16.77
C ALA A 19 6.07 -2.18 -18.03
N ALA A 20 7.34 -1.76 -18.10
CA ALA A 20 8.23 -2.08 -19.20
C ALA A 20 8.71 -3.55 -19.26
N ASN A 21 8.52 -4.33 -18.19
CA ASN A 21 9.02 -5.71 -18.07
C ASN A 21 7.93 -6.79 -18.03
N VAL A 22 6.66 -6.43 -18.31
CA VAL A 22 5.54 -7.37 -18.40
C VAL A 22 5.84 -8.52 -19.37
N GLY A 23 5.61 -9.75 -18.92
CA GLY A 23 5.88 -10.97 -19.68
C GLY A 23 6.21 -12.17 -18.80
N PRO A 24 6.64 -13.30 -19.38
CA PRO A 24 7.01 -14.47 -18.61
C PRO A 24 8.28 -14.24 -17.78
N VAL A 25 8.30 -14.81 -16.58
CA VAL A 25 9.46 -14.79 -15.70
C VAL A 25 10.61 -15.61 -16.28
N ASN A 26 11.81 -15.07 -16.14
CA ASN A 26 13.08 -15.69 -16.43
C ASN A 26 14.13 -15.20 -15.41
N GLY A 27 15.26 -15.90 -15.31
CA GLY A 27 16.27 -15.59 -14.29
C GLY A 27 16.88 -14.18 -14.34
N SER A 28 16.61 -13.37 -15.38
CA SER A 28 17.07 -11.98 -15.47
C SER A 28 16.02 -10.95 -15.05
N ASN A 29 14.73 -11.30 -15.03
CA ASN A 29 13.62 -10.40 -14.69
C ASN A 29 12.79 -10.90 -13.50
N ASP A 30 13.21 -11.98 -12.83
CA ASP A 30 12.61 -12.55 -11.62
C ASP A 30 12.33 -11.52 -10.51
N GLN A 31 13.09 -10.42 -10.48
CA GLN A 31 12.86 -9.34 -9.53
C GLN A 31 11.52 -8.61 -9.71
N PHE A 32 10.91 -8.67 -10.89
CA PHE A 32 9.65 -7.98 -11.21
C PHE A 32 8.40 -8.82 -10.90
N ASP A 33 8.56 -10.13 -10.67
CA ASP A 33 7.48 -11.02 -10.19
C ASP A 33 7.37 -10.86 -8.67
N LEU A 34 6.48 -9.97 -8.25
CA LEU A 34 6.25 -9.61 -6.85
C LEU A 34 5.21 -10.51 -6.18
N ASN A 35 4.34 -11.15 -6.95
CA ASN A 35 3.30 -12.06 -6.45
C ASN A 35 3.73 -13.55 -6.49
N ASP A 36 4.90 -13.86 -7.05
CA ASP A 36 5.48 -15.21 -7.24
C ASP A 36 4.57 -16.15 -8.08
N ASP A 37 3.79 -15.62 -9.04
CA ASP A 37 2.86 -16.41 -9.86
C ASP A 37 3.50 -16.94 -11.17
N GLY A 38 4.74 -16.52 -11.47
CA GLY A 38 5.51 -16.92 -12.64
C GLY A 38 5.24 -16.09 -13.89
N VAL A 39 4.46 -15.02 -13.79
CA VAL A 39 4.21 -14.03 -14.85
C VAL A 39 4.41 -12.63 -14.27
N ILE A 40 5.15 -11.79 -14.98
CA ILE A 40 5.23 -10.37 -14.67
C ILE A 40 4.05 -9.70 -15.36
N ASP A 41 3.12 -9.12 -14.62
CA ASP A 41 1.95 -8.46 -15.17
C ASP A 41 1.66 -7.09 -14.56
N PHE A 42 0.85 -6.33 -15.30
CA PHE A 42 0.47 -4.98 -14.93
C PHE A 42 -1.03 -4.82 -15.14
N ARG A 43 -1.69 -4.24 -14.15
CA ARG A 43 -3.12 -3.96 -14.23
C ARG A 43 -3.38 -2.92 -15.32
N SER A 44 -3.92 -3.37 -16.43
CA SER A 44 -4.32 -2.48 -17.55
C SER A 44 -5.83 -2.18 -17.58
N SER A 45 -6.63 -2.83 -16.73
CA SER A 45 -8.05 -2.49 -16.59
C SER A 45 -8.64 -2.94 -15.25
N LEU A 46 -9.69 -2.24 -14.82
CA LEU A 46 -10.46 -2.60 -13.61
C LEU A 46 -11.40 -3.80 -13.82
N ALA A 47 -11.63 -4.21 -15.08
CA ALA A 47 -12.53 -5.31 -15.41
C ALA A 47 -11.94 -6.69 -15.07
N SER A 48 -10.63 -6.76 -14.90
CA SER A 48 -9.92 -7.99 -14.67
C SER A 48 -9.56 -8.10 -13.17
N PRO A 49 -10.28 -8.93 -12.39
CA PRO A 49 -9.80 -9.33 -11.08
C PRO A 49 -8.53 -10.17 -11.27
N GLY A 50 -7.52 -9.87 -10.49
CA GLY A 50 -6.21 -10.51 -10.58
C GLY A 50 -5.32 -9.94 -9.49
N ASP A 51 -4.42 -10.77 -9.00
CA ASP A 51 -3.35 -10.38 -8.08
C ASP A 51 -2.20 -9.93 -8.98
N TYR A 52 -2.16 -8.67 -9.41
CA TYR A 52 -1.13 -8.18 -10.34
C TYR A 52 0.15 -7.82 -9.61
N ASP A 53 1.32 -7.93 -10.24
CA ASP A 53 2.57 -7.43 -9.63
C ASP A 53 2.50 -5.93 -9.35
N SER A 54 1.83 -5.20 -10.25
CA SER A 54 1.59 -3.77 -10.07
C SER A 54 0.73 -3.48 -8.83
N ASP A 55 -0.22 -4.36 -8.47
CA ASP A 55 -0.99 -4.19 -7.24
C ASP A 55 -0.10 -4.35 -6.01
N VAL A 56 0.81 -5.33 -6.00
CA VAL A 56 1.78 -5.51 -4.90
C VAL A 56 2.70 -4.28 -4.79
N LEU A 57 3.23 -3.77 -5.91
CA LEU A 57 4.09 -2.60 -5.89
C LEU A 57 3.35 -1.34 -5.40
N ILE A 58 2.18 -1.06 -5.96
CA ILE A 58 1.46 0.20 -5.75
C ILE A 58 0.73 0.21 -4.40
N GLN A 59 0.03 -0.87 -4.07
CA GLN A 59 -0.85 -0.91 -2.89
C GLN A 59 -0.11 -1.41 -1.65
N ASP A 60 0.71 -2.47 -1.77
CA ASP A 60 1.35 -3.07 -0.60
C ASP A 60 2.69 -2.40 -0.25
N LEU A 61 3.54 -2.13 -1.25
CA LEU A 61 4.87 -1.56 -1.02
C LEU A 61 4.83 -0.03 -0.91
N LEU A 62 4.11 0.64 -1.81
CA LEU A 62 4.02 2.10 -1.85
C LEU A 62 2.90 2.66 -0.95
N ASN A 63 1.95 1.84 -0.50
CA ASN A 63 0.75 2.29 0.23
C ASN A 63 0.04 3.44 -0.51
N SER A 64 -0.07 3.29 -1.83
CA SER A 64 -0.72 4.21 -2.76
C SER A 64 -1.84 3.47 -3.52
N ASN A 65 -2.40 4.08 -4.56
CA ASN A 65 -3.42 3.48 -5.39
C ASN A 65 -3.34 4.03 -6.83
N TYR A 66 -3.95 3.32 -7.78
CA TYR A 66 -4.08 3.80 -9.16
C TYR A 66 -4.81 5.14 -9.19
N GLY A 67 -4.24 6.11 -9.91
CA GLY A 67 -4.74 7.49 -9.90
C GLY A 67 -3.94 8.46 -9.03
N ASP A 68 -2.98 8.00 -8.21
CA ASP A 68 -2.10 8.85 -7.39
C ASP A 68 -0.76 9.02 -8.12
N ALA A 69 -0.66 10.03 -9.00
CA ALA A 69 0.48 10.22 -9.89
C ALA A 69 1.75 10.64 -9.15
N ASP A 70 1.60 11.44 -8.09
CA ASP A 70 2.75 11.96 -7.32
C ASP A 70 3.07 11.13 -6.07
N LEU A 71 2.36 10.02 -5.86
CA LEU A 71 2.50 9.10 -4.73
C LEU A 71 2.36 9.83 -3.38
N ASN A 72 1.51 10.86 -3.32
CA ASN A 72 1.30 11.64 -2.09
C ASN A 72 0.35 10.95 -1.11
N GLY A 73 -0.20 9.79 -1.48
CA GLY A 73 -1.13 9.01 -0.68
C GLY A 73 -2.58 9.47 -0.82
N ALA A 74 -2.91 10.21 -1.87
CA ALA A 74 -4.28 10.63 -2.17
C ALA A 74 -4.51 10.75 -3.68
N VAL A 75 -5.71 10.40 -4.11
CA VAL A 75 -6.16 10.56 -5.50
C VAL A 75 -7.09 11.76 -5.59
N GLY A 76 -6.67 12.83 -6.28
CA GLY A 76 -7.45 14.06 -6.37
C GLY A 76 -7.00 15.07 -7.44
N ASP A 77 -7.09 16.36 -7.09
CA ASP A 77 -6.97 17.45 -8.07
C ASP A 77 -5.57 17.57 -8.69
N SER A 78 -4.51 17.24 -7.94
CA SER A 78 -3.12 17.18 -8.45
C SER A 78 -3.00 16.13 -9.55
N ASP A 79 -3.62 14.97 -9.35
CA ASP A 79 -3.54 13.84 -10.27
C ASP A 79 -4.38 14.07 -11.52
N LEU A 80 -5.57 14.67 -11.36
CA LEU A 80 -6.36 15.15 -12.49
C LEU A 80 -5.60 16.19 -13.32
N THR A 81 -4.78 17.01 -12.67
CA THR A 81 -3.94 17.98 -13.36
C THR A 81 -2.85 17.29 -14.18
N ALA A 82 -2.16 16.29 -13.62
CA ALA A 82 -1.17 15.49 -14.35
C ALA A 82 -1.81 14.80 -15.57
N PHE A 83 -2.95 14.14 -15.37
CA PHE A 83 -3.74 13.52 -16.44
C PHE A 83 -4.13 14.51 -17.54
N SER A 84 -4.69 15.67 -17.16
CA SER A 84 -5.16 16.66 -18.13
C SER A 84 -4.04 17.27 -18.96
N GLN A 85 -2.82 17.35 -18.40
CA GLN A 85 -1.64 17.89 -19.10
C GLN A 85 -1.04 16.92 -20.10
N ASN A 86 -1.21 15.61 -19.88
CA ASN A 86 -0.55 14.57 -20.67
C ASN A 86 -1.51 13.75 -21.55
N TRP A 87 -2.81 14.10 -21.59
CA TRP A 87 -3.80 13.39 -22.42
C TRP A 87 -3.34 13.14 -23.86
N GLY A 88 -3.37 11.86 -24.27
CA GLY A 88 -2.98 11.40 -25.60
C GLY A 88 -1.47 11.46 -25.87
N MET A 89 -0.65 11.73 -24.85
CA MET A 89 0.81 11.72 -24.93
C MET A 89 1.36 10.42 -24.37
N SER A 90 2.55 10.04 -24.86
CA SER A 90 3.32 8.98 -24.20
C SER A 90 3.89 9.50 -22.89
N ALA A 91 3.76 8.67 -21.86
CA ALA A 91 3.87 9.05 -20.46
C ALA A 91 4.25 7.83 -19.61
N GLY A 92 4.77 8.06 -18.40
CA GLY A 92 4.84 7.07 -17.34
C GLY A 92 3.83 7.37 -16.23
N TRP A 93 4.00 6.71 -15.09
CA TRP A 93 3.10 6.82 -13.95
C TRP A 93 2.91 8.26 -13.46
N ALA A 94 4.02 9.01 -13.32
CA ALA A 94 3.99 10.39 -12.83
C ALA A 94 3.26 11.35 -13.77
N GLU A 95 3.14 10.97 -15.05
CA GLU A 95 2.40 11.69 -16.08
C GLU A 95 0.98 11.14 -16.30
N ALA A 96 0.50 10.24 -15.43
CA ALA A 96 -0.84 9.63 -15.40
C ALA A 96 -1.09 8.45 -16.36
N ASP A 97 -0.05 7.69 -16.74
CA ASP A 97 -0.20 6.36 -17.37
C ASP A 97 -0.36 5.29 -16.27
N TRP A 98 -1.52 5.27 -15.59
CA TRP A 98 -1.80 4.36 -14.48
C TRP A 98 -2.18 2.96 -14.93
N ASP A 99 -2.61 2.78 -16.19
CA ASP A 99 -2.89 1.47 -16.76
C ASP A 99 -1.66 0.80 -17.44
N GLY A 100 -0.53 1.51 -17.46
CA GLY A 100 0.76 1.02 -17.94
C GLY A 100 0.80 0.76 -19.45
N THR A 101 -0.08 1.39 -20.23
CA THR A 101 -0.12 1.21 -21.69
C THR A 101 0.92 2.07 -22.43
N GLY A 102 1.56 3.00 -21.73
CA GLY A 102 2.55 3.93 -22.24
C GLY A 102 1.95 5.19 -22.86
N VAL A 103 0.63 5.39 -22.75
CA VAL A 103 -0.11 6.54 -23.30
C VAL A 103 -1.31 6.88 -22.41
N VAL A 104 -1.40 8.15 -21.98
CA VAL A 104 -2.52 8.63 -21.16
C VAL A 104 -3.83 8.66 -21.96
N GLY A 105 -4.84 7.94 -21.50
CA GLY A 105 -6.13 7.81 -22.19
C GLY A 105 -7.31 7.44 -21.31
N ASP A 106 -8.33 6.82 -21.93
CA ASP A 106 -9.59 6.49 -21.27
C ASP A 106 -9.43 5.46 -20.13
N GLY A 107 -8.44 4.58 -20.22
CA GLY A 107 -8.13 3.60 -19.18
C GLY A 107 -7.67 4.28 -17.89
N ASP A 108 -6.73 5.23 -18.02
CA ASP A 108 -6.24 6.06 -16.91
C ASP A 108 -7.35 6.92 -16.31
N LEU A 109 -8.20 7.53 -17.15
CA LEU A 109 -9.35 8.29 -16.66
C LEU A 109 -10.28 7.40 -15.83
N THR A 110 -10.49 6.16 -16.26
CA THR A 110 -11.34 5.20 -15.55
C THR A 110 -10.74 4.85 -14.19
N MET A 111 -9.41 4.67 -14.11
CA MET A 111 -8.72 4.41 -12.84
C MET A 111 -8.80 5.61 -11.90
N LEU A 112 -8.51 6.82 -12.39
CA LEU A 112 -8.61 8.07 -11.62
C LEU A 112 -10.00 8.27 -11.03
N LEU A 113 -11.04 8.15 -11.87
CA LEU A 113 -12.41 8.39 -11.43
C LEU A 113 -12.90 7.30 -10.48
N THR A 114 -12.44 6.06 -10.62
CA THR A 114 -12.82 4.96 -9.71
C THR A 114 -12.21 5.16 -8.33
N ASN A 115 -10.98 5.64 -8.27
CA ASN A 115 -10.26 5.85 -7.01
C ASN A 115 -10.36 7.28 -6.47
N TRP A 116 -11.18 8.15 -7.08
CA TRP A 116 -11.28 9.54 -6.67
C TRP A 116 -11.61 9.71 -5.18
N GLY A 117 -10.80 10.51 -4.48
CA GLY A 117 -10.93 10.73 -3.04
C GLY A 117 -10.42 9.58 -2.17
N TRP A 118 -9.80 8.55 -2.77
CA TRP A 118 -9.02 7.58 -2.03
C TRP A 118 -7.88 8.30 -1.28
N THR A 119 -7.64 7.86 -0.06
CA THR A 119 -6.52 8.34 0.77
C THR A 119 -5.90 7.15 1.48
N ALA A 120 -4.57 7.12 1.52
CA ALA A 120 -3.81 6.08 2.18
C ALA A 120 -4.16 6.03 3.67
N ALA A 121 -4.34 4.82 4.20
CA ALA A 121 -4.53 4.64 5.63
C ALA A 121 -3.23 5.02 6.35
N VAL A 122 -3.31 5.99 7.25
CA VAL A 122 -2.17 6.31 8.13
C VAL A 122 -2.11 5.23 9.20
N SER A 123 -1.00 4.49 9.28
CA SER A 123 -0.78 3.53 10.36
C SER A 123 -0.75 4.28 11.69
N VAL A 124 -1.82 4.15 12.48
CA VAL A 124 -1.85 4.67 13.85
C VAL A 124 -1.11 3.65 14.73
N PRO A 125 -0.05 4.04 15.47
CA PRO A 125 0.61 3.12 16.39
C PRO A 125 -0.41 2.52 17.34
N GLU A 126 -0.45 1.19 17.43
CA GLU A 126 -1.35 0.52 18.36
C GLU A 126 -1.12 1.09 19.77
N PRO A 127 -2.18 1.42 20.53
CA PRO A 127 -2.01 1.91 21.88
C PRO A 127 -1.33 0.80 22.68
N ASN A 128 -0.06 1.01 23.03
CA ASN A 128 0.80 0.14 23.83
C ASN A 128 -0.02 -0.74 24.80
N SER A 129 -0.42 -1.91 24.32
CA SER A 129 -1.35 -2.81 25.03
C SER A 129 -0.73 -3.34 26.32
N ALA A 130 0.59 -3.19 26.47
CA ALA A 130 1.33 -3.34 27.72
C ALA A 130 0.76 -2.52 28.89
N TRP A 131 0.30 -1.28 28.67
CA TRP A 131 -0.26 -0.45 29.76
C TRP A 131 -1.68 -0.89 30.15
N LEU A 132 -2.47 -1.35 29.19
CA LEU A 132 -3.77 -1.97 29.44
C LEU A 132 -3.59 -3.28 30.22
N ALA A 133 -2.65 -4.14 29.83
CA ALA A 133 -2.37 -5.38 30.53
C ALA A 133 -1.87 -5.16 31.97
N LEU A 134 -1.01 -4.16 32.19
CA LEU A 134 -0.50 -3.81 33.53
C LEU A 134 -1.59 -3.22 34.45
N SER A 135 -2.50 -2.42 33.91
CA SER A 135 -3.60 -1.86 34.70
C SER A 135 -4.61 -2.94 35.13
N LEU A 136 -4.95 -3.90 34.27
CA LEU A 136 -5.80 -5.04 34.66
C LEU A 136 -5.12 -5.96 35.69
N ALA A 137 -3.82 -6.21 35.57
CA ALA A 137 -3.07 -7.02 36.53
C ALA A 137 -3.03 -6.37 37.94
N GLY A 138 -2.90 -5.04 38.00
CA GLY A 138 -2.91 -4.28 39.26
C GLY A 138 -4.22 -4.44 40.05
N PHE A 139 -5.38 -4.40 39.38
CA PHE A 139 -6.69 -4.53 40.05
C PHE A 139 -6.94 -5.93 40.63
N THR A 140 -6.44 -6.99 39.99
CA THR A 140 -6.64 -8.37 40.47
C THR A 140 -5.77 -8.70 41.70
N LEU A 141 -4.58 -8.10 41.81
CA LEU A 141 -3.67 -8.33 42.94
C LEU A 141 -4.10 -7.58 44.22
N VAL A 142 -4.70 -6.39 44.10
CA VAL A 142 -5.19 -5.62 45.26
C VAL A 142 -6.35 -6.33 45.97
N ARG A 143 -7.20 -7.06 45.23
CA ARG A 143 -8.37 -7.75 45.80
C ARG A 143 -8.01 -8.95 46.69
N ARG A 144 -6.77 -9.47 46.62
CA ARG A 144 -6.35 -10.68 47.35
C ARG A 144 -5.80 -10.42 48.76
N ARG A 145 -5.67 -9.15 49.19
CA ARG A 145 -5.02 -8.80 50.47
C ARG A 145 -5.95 -8.54 51.65
N SER A 146 -7.27 -8.63 51.48
CA SER A 146 -8.22 -8.25 52.53
C SER A 146 -8.95 -9.44 53.18
N TYR A 147 -8.22 -10.45 53.69
CA TYR A 147 -8.76 -11.41 54.68
C TYR A 147 -7.64 -12.00 55.56
N SER A 148 -7.22 -11.26 56.58
CA SER A 148 -6.58 -11.85 57.76
C SER A 148 -7.31 -11.33 58.99
N ALA A 149 -8.35 -12.06 59.41
CA ALA A 149 -9.05 -11.82 60.66
C ALA A 149 -8.14 -12.26 61.82
N THR A 150 -7.71 -11.29 62.63
CA THR A 150 -7.05 -11.49 63.91
C THR A 150 -8.02 -12.15 64.88
N PHE A 151 -7.90 -13.46 65.10
CA PHE A 151 -8.53 -14.12 66.25
C PHE A 151 -7.60 -14.00 67.46
N LEU A 152 -7.86 -12.97 68.28
CA LEU A 152 -7.46 -12.96 69.69
C LEU A 152 -8.43 -13.88 70.43
N SER A 153 -7.93 -14.90 71.13
CA SER A 153 -8.70 -15.60 72.16
C SER A 153 -7.86 -15.71 73.42
N ALA A 154 -8.38 -15.15 74.49
CA ALA A 154 -7.87 -15.23 75.85
C ALA A 154 -8.18 -16.59 76.47
N ALA A 155 -7.25 -17.09 77.29
CA ALA A 155 -7.45 -17.76 78.59
C ALA A 155 -6.11 -18.26 79.11
#